data_AF-A0A4Y3W896-F1
#
_entry.id   AF-A0A4Y3W896-F1
#
_cell.length_a   1.000
_cell.length_b   1.000
_cell.length_c   1.000
_cell.angle_alpha   90.00
_cell.angle_beta   90.00
_cell.angle_gamma   90.00
#
_symmetry.space_group_name_H-M   'P 1'
#
loop_
_entity.id
_entity.type
_entity.pdbx_description
1 polymer ?
#
loop_
_entity_poly.entity_id
_entity_poly.type
_entity_poly.pdbx_seq_one_letter_code
_entity_poly.pdbx_strand_id
1 'polypeptide(L)'
;MSAPQMHMALAPQFGLTSRERECLDVIQAHIARYRSSPSYDDIAVGLGVSSKSSIHRLVTGLEKRGHIVRQFGSKRSIALVGAAAAPLPGYTLPPTVEVALRAHCRKSGDDPADVIVDAVALFLDDAGERVASA
;
A
#
# COMPACT_ATOMS: atom_id res chain seq x y z
N MET A 1 29.06 14.40 -12.71
CA MET A 1 28.27 15.14 -11.71
C MET A 1 27.12 14.22 -11.31
N SER A 2 27.24 13.55 -10.14
CA SER A 2 26.30 12.53 -9.68
C SER A 2 24.93 13.13 -9.37
N ALA A 3 23.89 12.60 -10.00
CA ALA A 3 22.52 12.78 -9.53
C ALA A 3 22.31 12.00 -8.22
N PRO A 4 21.53 12.52 -7.25
CA PRO A 4 21.22 11.77 -6.06
C PRO A 4 20.25 10.63 -6.43
N GLN A 5 20.62 9.39 -6.12
CA GLN A 5 19.69 8.26 -6.14
C GLN A 5 18.57 8.55 -5.14
N MET A 6 17.39 8.91 -5.63
CA MET A 6 16.18 8.95 -4.85
C MET A 6 15.71 7.50 -4.65
N HIS A 7 16.31 6.81 -3.68
CA HIS A 7 15.69 5.62 -3.11
C HIS A 7 14.32 6.06 -2.58
N MET A 8 13.25 5.59 -3.23
CA MET A 8 11.89 5.62 -2.67
C MET A 8 11.92 4.74 -1.43
N ALA A 9 12.34 5.34 -0.31
CA ALA A 9 12.24 4.73 1.00
C ALA A 9 10.76 4.46 1.24
N LEU A 10 10.37 3.19 1.12
CA LEU A 10 9.14 2.67 1.68
C LEU A 10 9.08 3.20 3.11
N ALA A 11 8.12 4.09 3.40
CA ALA A 11 8.05 4.76 4.70
C ALA A 11 8.13 3.69 5.80
N PRO A 12 8.98 3.87 6.82
CA PRO A 12 9.18 2.83 7.82
C PRO A 12 7.87 2.60 8.58
N GLN A 13 7.31 1.41 8.43
CA GLN A 13 6.08 0.98 9.10
C GLN A 13 6.38 0.72 10.59
N PHE A 14 6.50 1.79 11.38
CA PHE A 14 6.72 1.69 12.81
C PHE A 14 5.42 1.45 13.57
N GLY A 15 5.54 0.72 14.69
CA GLY A 15 4.43 0.13 15.45
C GLY A 15 3.22 1.02 15.72
N LEU A 16 2.05 0.49 15.37
CA LEU A 16 0.73 1.02 15.74
C LEU A 16 0.45 0.75 17.22
N THR A 17 -0.14 1.71 17.93
CA THR A 17 -0.80 1.40 19.20
C THR A 17 -1.99 0.47 18.96
N SER A 18 -2.43 -0.28 19.98
CA SER A 18 -3.57 -1.21 19.84
C SER A 18 -4.81 -0.54 19.25
N ARG A 19 -5.06 0.72 19.65
CA ARG A 19 -6.23 1.47 19.17
C ARG A 19 -6.08 2.02 17.76
N GLU A 20 -4.86 2.35 17.35
CA GLU A 20 -4.59 2.76 15.97
C GLU A 20 -4.66 1.56 15.02
N ARG A 21 -4.20 0.38 15.46
CA ARG A 21 -4.37 -0.88 14.71
C ARG A 21 -5.84 -1.19 14.49
N GLU A 22 -6.65 -1.13 15.53
CA GLU A 22 -8.09 -1.36 15.42
C GLU A 22 -8.77 -0.33 14.49
N CYS A 23 -8.33 0.92 14.53
CA CYS A 23 -8.78 1.96 13.58
C CYS A 23 -8.42 1.60 12.14
N LEU A 24 -7.20 1.13 11.90
CA LEU A 24 -6.75 0.68 10.58
C LEU A 24 -7.57 -0.51 10.09
N ASP A 25 -7.86 -1.49 10.96
CA ASP A 25 -8.65 -2.67 10.63
C ASP A 25 -10.09 -2.29 10.25
N VAL A 26 -10.71 -1.35 10.98
CA VAL A 26 -12.04 -0.80 10.62
C VAL A 26 -12.01 -0.14 9.25
N ILE A 27 -10.97 0.65 8.94
CA ILE A 27 -10.83 1.31 7.64
C ILE A 27 -10.68 0.26 6.53
N GLN A 28 -9.83 -0.75 6.72
CA GLN A 28 -9.63 -1.84 5.77
C GLN A 28 -10.91 -2.63 5.53
N ALA A 29 -11.61 -3.02 6.59
CA ALA A 29 -12.86 -3.77 6.50
C ALA A 29 -13.95 -2.98 5.77
N HIS A 30 -14.04 -1.66 6.02
CA HIS A 30 -15.01 -0.79 5.33
C HIS A 30 -14.70 -0.72 3.83
N ILE A 31 -13.45 -0.49 3.45
CA ILE A 31 -13.03 -0.42 2.04
C ILE A 31 -13.26 -1.77 1.33
N ALA A 32 -12.93 -2.89 1.99
CA ALA A 32 -13.13 -4.22 1.44
C ALA A 32 -14.62 -4.51 1.19
N ARG A 33 -15.50 -4.13 2.13
CA ARG A 33 -16.94 -4.41 2.08
C ARG A 33 -17.70 -3.47 1.14
N TYR A 34 -17.42 -2.17 1.20
CA TYR A 34 -18.23 -1.15 0.53
C TYR A 34 -17.54 -0.52 -0.67
N ARG A 35 -16.30 -0.94 -0.97
CA ARG A 35 -15.49 -0.44 -2.10
C ARG A 35 -15.40 1.09 -2.12
N SER A 36 -15.44 1.71 -0.95
CA SER A 36 -15.38 3.16 -0.77
C SER A 36 -14.64 3.54 0.51
N SER A 37 -14.05 4.73 0.55
CA SER A 37 -13.38 5.24 1.76
C SER A 37 -14.41 5.51 2.85
N PRO A 38 -14.17 5.07 4.10
CA PRO A 38 -15.02 5.43 5.23
C PRO A 38 -14.96 6.93 5.51
N SER A 39 -16.04 7.47 6.07
CA SER A 39 -16.07 8.78 6.71
C SER A 39 -15.63 8.67 8.19
N TYR A 40 -15.45 9.81 8.85
CA TYR A 40 -15.14 9.81 10.28
C TYR A 40 -16.29 9.23 11.11
N ASP A 41 -17.54 9.37 10.67
CA ASP A 41 -18.70 8.80 11.35
C ASP A 41 -18.73 7.26 11.18
N ASP A 42 -18.34 6.75 10.00
CA ASP A 42 -18.21 5.29 9.78
C ASP A 42 -17.12 4.68 10.69
N ILE A 43 -16.00 5.40 10.84
CA ILE A 43 -14.91 5.00 11.76
C ILE A 43 -15.40 5.05 13.21
N ALA A 44 -16.18 6.07 13.59
CA ALA A 44 -16.77 6.21 14.91
C ALA A 44 -17.63 4.98 15.27
N VAL A 45 -18.51 4.59 14.34
CA VAL A 45 -19.39 3.43 14.48
C VAL A 45 -18.58 2.14 14.56
N GLY A 46 -17.61 1.94 13.66
CA GLY A 46 -16.78 0.73 13.64
C GLY A 46 -15.91 0.54 14.89
N LEU A 47 -15.51 1.65 15.52
CA LEU A 47 -14.71 1.64 16.75
C LEU A 47 -15.56 1.71 18.03
N GLY A 48 -16.87 1.98 17.95
CA GLY A 48 -17.71 2.20 19.12
C GLY A 48 -17.32 3.44 19.94
N VAL A 49 -16.81 4.50 19.28
CA VAL A 49 -16.43 5.76 19.94
C VAL A 49 -17.26 6.91 19.41
N SER A 50 -17.65 7.84 20.28
CA SER A 50 -18.46 9.01 19.92
C SER A 50 -17.65 10.30 19.73
N SER A 51 -16.37 10.30 20.14
CA SER A 51 -15.56 11.52 20.15
C SER A 51 -14.83 11.76 18.84
N LYS A 52 -15.23 12.83 18.12
CA LYS A 52 -14.58 13.31 16.90
C LYS A 52 -13.08 13.62 17.10
N SER A 53 -12.70 14.14 18.27
CA SER A 53 -11.31 14.43 18.63
C SER A 53 -10.46 13.16 18.74
N SER A 54 -11.05 12.08 19.25
CA SER A 54 -10.35 10.78 19.38
C SER A 54 -10.09 10.15 18.02
N ILE A 55 -11.08 10.20 17.11
CA ILE A 55 -10.94 9.71 15.74
C ILE A 55 -9.88 10.50 14.99
N HIS A 56 -9.90 11.84 15.10
CA HIS A 56 -8.89 12.69 14.47
C HIS A 56 -7.48 12.33 14.96
N ARG A 57 -7.28 12.08 16.25
CA ARG A 57 -5.98 11.63 16.79
C ARG A 57 -5.53 10.31 16.17
N LEU A 58 -6.40 9.31 16.10
CA LEU A 58 -6.07 8.00 15.53
C LEU A 58 -5.72 8.11 14.05
N VAL A 59 -6.55 8.80 13.27
CA VAL A 59 -6.34 9.02 11.83
C VAL A 59 -5.04 9.79 11.59
N THR A 60 -4.77 10.87 12.33
CA THR A 60 -3.49 11.60 12.24
C THR A 60 -2.31 10.72 12.64
N GLY A 61 -2.47 9.83 13.62
CA GLY A 61 -1.45 8.87 14.02
C GLY A 61 -1.13 7.85 12.94
N LEU A 62 -2.15 7.35 12.23
CA LEU A 62 -1.99 6.45 11.09
C LEU A 62 -1.30 7.14 9.90
N GLU A 63 -1.67 8.38 9.61
CA GLU A 63 -1.07 9.17 8.53
C GLU A 63 0.40 9.49 8.79
N LYS A 64 0.73 9.96 10.01
CA LYS A 64 2.11 10.26 10.40
C LYS A 64 3.04 9.04 10.35
N ARG A 65 2.49 7.84 10.55
CA ARG A 65 3.22 6.57 10.48
C ARG A 65 3.19 5.92 9.09
N GLY A 66 2.58 6.57 8.10
CA GLY A 66 2.58 6.11 6.71
C GLY A 66 1.65 4.93 6.43
N HIS A 67 0.61 4.70 7.23
CA HIS A 67 -0.39 3.65 6.96
C HIS A 67 -1.58 4.15 6.13
N ILE A 68 -1.83 5.46 6.11
CA ILE A 68 -2.86 6.09 5.29
C ILE A 68 -2.37 7.42 4.73
N VAL A 69 -3.02 7.89 3.67
CA VAL A 69 -2.94 9.26 3.17
C VAL A 69 -4.33 9.87 3.15
N ARG A 70 -4.40 11.19 3.36
CA ARG A 70 -5.65 11.96 3.29
C ARG A 70 -5.65 12.88 2.08
N GLN A 71 -6.74 12.88 1.31
CA GLN A 71 -6.96 13.82 0.22
C GLN A 71 -7.89 14.95 0.67
N PHE A 72 -7.43 16.19 0.67
CA PHE A 72 -8.26 17.32 1.09
C PHE A 72 -9.34 17.62 0.03
N GLY A 73 -10.61 17.73 0.45
CA GLY A 73 -11.72 18.16 -0.41
C GLY A 73 -13.01 17.32 -0.37
N SER A 74 -13.07 16.19 0.37
CA SER A 74 -14.28 15.35 0.45
C SER A 74 -14.41 14.59 1.78
N LYS A 75 -15.64 14.15 2.12
CA LYS A 75 -15.98 13.33 3.30
C LYS A 75 -15.39 11.91 3.27
N ARG A 76 -14.78 11.51 2.14
CA ARG A 76 -14.25 10.17 1.83
C ARG A 76 -12.83 10.27 1.30
N SER A 77 -11.93 10.76 2.13
CA SER A 77 -10.60 11.21 1.76
C SER A 77 -9.48 10.27 2.19
N ILE A 78 -9.78 9.13 2.81
CA ILE A 78 -8.77 8.24 3.39
C ILE A 78 -8.41 7.15 2.36
N ALA A 79 -7.14 7.06 2.02
CA ALA A 79 -6.59 5.94 1.25
C ALA A 79 -5.53 5.21 2.08
N LEU A 80 -5.49 3.88 1.96
CA LEU A 80 -4.49 3.04 2.61
C LEU A 80 -3.15 3.17 1.87
N VAL A 81 -2.06 3.32 2.63
CA VAL A 81 -0.69 3.30 2.12
C VAL A 81 -0.08 1.96 2.49
N GLY A 82 0.61 1.31 1.56
CA GLY A 82 1.25 0.03 1.84
C GLY A 82 0.33 -1.19 1.79
N ALA A 83 -0.85 -1.08 1.18
CA ALA A 83 -1.25 -2.19 0.33
C ALA A 83 -0.25 -2.15 -0.83
N ALA A 84 0.80 -2.97 -0.79
CA ALA A 84 1.40 -3.44 -2.04
C ALA A 84 0.22 -3.73 -2.94
N ALA A 85 0.15 -2.97 -4.05
CA ALA A 85 -1.04 -2.77 -4.86
C ALA A 85 -1.89 -4.04 -4.81
N ALA A 86 -3.16 -3.93 -4.40
CA ALA A 86 -4.09 -5.05 -4.55
C ALA A 86 -3.74 -5.69 -5.90
N PRO A 87 -3.32 -6.98 -5.95
CA PRO A 87 -2.72 -7.55 -7.14
C PRO A 87 -3.64 -7.16 -8.28
N LEU A 88 -3.09 -6.50 -9.30
CA LEU A 88 -3.84 -5.94 -10.43
C LEU A 88 -5.07 -6.81 -10.66
N PRO A 89 -6.30 -6.34 -10.34
CA PRO A 89 -7.43 -7.25 -10.24
C PRO A 89 -7.61 -7.95 -11.58
N GLY A 90 -7.40 -9.26 -11.59
CA GLY A 90 -7.48 -10.09 -12.81
C GLY A 90 -6.15 -10.37 -13.53
N TYR A 91 -4.99 -10.02 -12.98
CA TYR A 91 -3.71 -10.47 -13.55
C TYR A 91 -3.28 -11.81 -12.96
N THR A 92 -3.43 -12.87 -13.75
CA THR A 92 -2.83 -14.18 -13.48
C THR A 92 -1.64 -14.36 -14.42
N LEU A 93 -0.49 -14.74 -13.87
CA LEU A 93 0.66 -15.10 -14.69
C LEU A 93 0.26 -16.27 -15.60
N PRO A 94 0.60 -16.24 -16.90
CA PRO A 94 0.42 -17.41 -17.75
C PRO A 94 1.09 -18.64 -17.09
N PRO A 95 0.51 -19.84 -17.17
CA PRO A 95 1.04 -21.03 -16.48
C PRO A 95 2.51 -21.33 -16.82
N THR A 96 2.94 -21.00 -18.05
CA THR A 96 4.32 -21.12 -18.50
C THR A 96 5.28 -20.22 -17.72
N VAL A 97 4.87 -18.97 -17.46
CA VAL A 97 5.65 -17.99 -16.70
C VAL A 97 5.67 -18.37 -15.22
N GLU A 98 4.55 -18.82 -14.68
CA GLU A 98 4.48 -19.27 -13.29
C GLU A 98 5.40 -20.47 -13.03
N VAL A 99 5.43 -21.46 -13.93
CA VAL A 99 6.34 -22.61 -13.83
C VAL A 99 7.81 -22.17 -13.89
N ALA A 100 8.14 -21.25 -14.80
CA ALA A 100 9.50 -20.73 -14.93
C ALA A 100 9.93 -19.96 -13.67
N LEU A 101 9.06 -19.09 -13.15
CA LEU A 101 9.30 -18.33 -11.92
C LEU A 101 9.55 -19.27 -10.73
N ARG A 102 8.66 -20.25 -10.49
CA ARG A 102 8.82 -21.22 -9.41
C ARG A 102 10.10 -22.06 -9.57
N ALA A 103 10.47 -22.41 -10.81
CA ALA A 103 11.72 -23.13 -11.06
C ALA A 103 12.96 -22.27 -10.76
N HIS A 104 12.89 -20.97 -11.02
CA HIS A 104 13.93 -20.01 -10.67
C HIS A 104 14.05 -19.85 -9.15
N CYS A 105 12.96 -19.52 -8.46
CA CYS A 105 12.91 -19.34 -7.00
C CYS A 105 13.41 -20.57 -6.23
N ARG A 106 13.12 -21.78 -6.72
CA ARG A 106 13.67 -23.01 -6.10
C ARG A 106 15.19 -23.12 -6.18
N LYS A 107 15.82 -22.53 -7.21
CA LYS A 107 17.27 -22.56 -7.40
C LYS A 107 17.97 -21.43 -6.66
N SER A 108 17.36 -20.25 -6.63
CA SER A 108 17.93 -19.06 -6.00
C SER A 108 17.60 -18.94 -4.50
N GLY A 109 16.46 -19.50 -4.08
CA GLY A 109 15.96 -19.39 -2.71
C GLY A 109 15.07 -18.15 -2.47
N ASP A 110 14.81 -17.36 -3.51
CA ASP A 110 14.05 -16.11 -3.40
C ASP A 110 12.55 -16.34 -3.33
N ASP A 111 11.83 -15.37 -2.74
CA ASP A 111 10.38 -15.34 -2.77
C ASP A 111 9.87 -14.92 -4.17
N PRO A 112 8.87 -15.60 -4.75
CA PRO A 112 8.33 -15.25 -6.06
C PRO A 112 7.79 -13.82 -6.16
N ALA A 113 7.25 -13.24 -5.08
CA ALA A 113 6.74 -11.88 -5.10
C ALA A 113 7.86 -10.86 -5.24
N ASP A 114 8.96 -11.05 -4.52
CA ASP A 114 10.14 -10.18 -4.58
C ASP A 114 10.75 -10.19 -5.99
N VAL A 115 10.90 -11.38 -6.58
CA VAL A 115 11.41 -11.53 -7.96
C VAL A 115 10.53 -10.81 -8.98
N ILE A 116 9.21 -10.90 -8.84
CA ILE A 116 8.28 -10.19 -9.74
C ILE A 116 8.43 -8.68 -9.60
N VAL A 117 8.50 -8.18 -8.36
CA VAL A 117 8.63 -6.74 -8.08
C VAL A 117 9.93 -6.20 -8.67
N ASP A 118 11.06 -6.88 -8.42
CA ASP A 118 12.37 -6.46 -8.91
C ASP A 118 12.43 -6.50 -10.44
N ALA A 119 11.92 -7.56 -11.06
CA ALA A 119 11.90 -7.68 -12.52
C ALA A 119 11.08 -6.56 -13.18
N VAL A 120 9.94 -6.21 -12.60
CA VAL A 120 9.08 -5.12 -13.10
C VAL A 120 9.75 -3.77 -12.87
N ALA A 121 10.37 -3.53 -11.71
CA ALA A 121 11.09 -2.30 -11.43
C ALA A 121 12.24 -2.08 -12.44
N LEU A 122 13.09 -3.10 -12.62
CA LEU A 122 14.20 -3.08 -13.59
C LEU A 122 13.71 -2.79 -15.01
N PHE A 123 12.61 -3.40 -15.43
CA PHE A 123 12.03 -3.17 -16.75
C PHE A 123 11.52 -1.73 -16.92
N LEU A 124 10.85 -1.18 -15.92
CA LEU A 124 10.31 0.18 -15.97
C LEU A 124 11.41 1.24 -15.92
N ASP A 125 12.49 0.99 -15.17
CA ASP A 125 13.65 1.87 -15.11
C ASP A 125 14.32 1.96 -16.49
N ASP A 126 14.61 0.83 -17.13
CA ASP A 126 15.18 0.79 -18.50
C ASP A 126 14.23 1.41 -19.54
N ALA A 127 12.91 1.18 -19.41
CA ALA A 127 11.92 1.81 -20.29
C ALA A 127 11.89 3.34 -20.12
N GLY A 128 12.01 3.85 -18.89
CA GLY A 128 12.06 5.28 -18.59
C GLY A 128 13.31 5.96 -19.15
N GLU A 129 14.46 5.30 -19.04
CA GLU A 129 15.73 5.80 -19.59
C GLU A 129 15.70 5.93 -21.13
N ARG A 130 15.05 4.99 -21.82
CA ARG A 130 14.90 5.04 -23.28
C ARG A 130 13.98 6.17 -23.75
N VAL A 131 12.97 6.51 -22.97
CA VAL A 131 12.07 7.64 -23.26
C VAL A 131 12.75 8.98 -22.99
N ALA A 132 13.62 9.07 -21.98
CA ALA A 132 14.38 10.28 -21.70
C ALA A 132 15.50 10.57 -22.73
N SER A 133 15.90 9.58 -23.51
CA SER A 133 16.92 9.69 -24.56
C SER A 133 16.36 9.96 -25.97
N ALA A 134 15.04 10.08 -26.12
CA ALA A 134 14.33 10.32 -27.39
C ALA A 134 13.73 11.73 -27.44
#